data_AF-Q30DU5-F1
#
_entry.id   AF-Q30DU5-F1
#
_cell.length_a   1.000
_cell.length_b   1.000
_cell.length_c   1.000
_cell.angle_alpha   90.00
_cell.angle_beta   90.00
_cell.angle_gamma   90.00
#
_symmetry.space_group_name_H-M   'P 1'
#
loop_
_entity.id
_entity.type
_entity.pdbx_description
1 polymer ?
#
loop_
_entity_poly.entity_id
_entity_poly.type
_entity_poly.pdbx_seq_one_letter_code
_entity_poly.pdbx_strand_id
1 'polypeptide(L)'
;IHMLLPQHKLPETRQLLRLRRFAHGTAGLVFLTALSGAFVAGLDAGLVYNSFPKMGESWIPEDLFTFSPLLRNVFENPTMVQFDHRVLGITSVTAITVLYFLSRRIPLPRSTKIST
;
A
#
# COMPACT_ATOMS: atom_id res chain seq x y z
N ILE A 1 -3.48 -35.09 -27.11
CA ILE A 1 -3.35 -34.29 -25.87
C ILE A 1 -2.17 -33.33 -26.05
N HIS A 2 -2.36 -32.24 -26.80
CA HIS A 2 -1.43 -31.10 -26.82
C HIS A 2 -2.16 -29.91 -27.47
N MET A 3 -3.24 -29.46 -26.84
CA MET A 3 -3.92 -28.22 -27.21
C MET A 3 -3.06 -27.07 -26.69
N LEU A 4 -1.95 -26.82 -27.38
CA LEU A 4 -1.15 -25.60 -27.21
C LEU A 4 -2.00 -24.45 -27.74
N LEU A 5 -2.82 -23.87 -26.87
CA LEU A 5 -3.38 -22.56 -27.15
C LEU A 5 -2.19 -21.64 -27.47
N PRO A 6 -2.14 -21.03 -28.66
CA PRO A 6 -1.09 -20.08 -28.97
C PRO A 6 -1.18 -19.00 -27.90
N GLN A 7 -0.10 -18.88 -27.10
CA GLN A 7 0.07 -17.79 -26.15
C GLN A 7 0.03 -16.52 -26.98
N HIS A 8 -1.15 -15.91 -27.10
CA HIS A 8 -1.32 -14.62 -27.75
C HIS A 8 -0.58 -13.62 -26.86
N LYS A 9 0.73 -13.47 -27.11
CA LYS A 9 1.57 -12.51 -26.42
C LYS A 9 0.98 -11.16 -26.75
N LEU A 10 0.25 -10.60 -25.79
CA LEU A 10 -0.24 -9.23 -25.87
C LEU A 10 0.97 -8.37 -26.26
N PRO A 11 0.87 -7.54 -27.32
CA PRO A 11 1.97 -6.67 -27.68
C PRO A 11 2.33 -5.84 -26.44
N GLU A 12 3.54 -6.03 -25.91
CA GLU A 12 4.02 -5.32 -24.72
C GLU A 12 4.25 -3.87 -25.08
N THR A 13 3.17 -3.09 -25.10
CA THR A 13 3.24 -1.65 -25.26
C THR A 13 3.91 -1.04 -24.02
N ARG A 14 4.64 0.06 -24.19
CA ARG A 14 5.27 0.79 -23.06
C ARG A 14 4.29 1.09 -21.93
N GLN A 15 3.00 1.28 -22.25
CA GLN A 15 1.93 1.52 -21.28
C GLN A 15 1.66 0.30 -20.39
N LEU A 16 1.61 -0.91 -20.96
CA LEU A 16 1.43 -2.15 -20.20
C LEU A 16 2.63 -2.42 -19.28
N LEU A 17 3.85 -2.18 -19.77
CA LEU A 17 5.06 -2.31 -18.94
C LEU A 17 5.06 -1.31 -17.77
N ARG A 18 4.64 -0.06 -18.01
CA ARG A 18 4.51 0.96 -16.96
C ARG A 18 3.44 0.57 -15.94
N LEU A 19 2.28 0.08 -16.40
CA LEU A 19 1.20 -0.39 -15.52
C LEU A 19 1.68 -1.56 -14.64
N ARG A 20 2.39 -2.54 -15.21
CA ARG A 20 2.97 -3.67 -14.46
C ARG A 20 3.96 -3.21 -13.39
N ARG A 21 4.88 -2.30 -13.74
CA ARG A 21 5.82 -1.72 -12.75
C ARG A 21 5.07 -1.00 -11.63
N PHE A 22 4.04 -0.22 -11.97
CA PHE A 22 3.21 0.46 -10.99
C PHE A 22 2.47 -0.53 -10.09
N ALA A 23 1.91 -1.61 -10.66
CA ALA A 23 1.24 -2.67 -9.91
C ALA A 23 2.18 -3.38 -8.93
N HIS A 24 3.40 -3.71 -9.36
CA HIS A 24 4.41 -4.28 -8.45
C HIS A 24 4.81 -3.29 -7.35
N GLY A 25 4.95 -2.00 -7.68
CA GLY A 25 5.19 -0.95 -6.68
C GLY A 25 4.06 -0.84 -5.65
N THR A 26 2.81 -0.82 -6.11
CA THR A 26 1.62 -0.83 -5.23
C THR A 26 1.57 -2.08 -4.36
N ALA A 27 1.89 -3.26 -4.90
CA ALA A 27 1.94 -4.50 -4.13
C ALA A 27 3.02 -4.44 -3.03
N GLY A 28 4.21 -3.91 -3.34
CA GLY A 28 5.26 -3.68 -2.34
C GLY A 28 4.83 -2.69 -1.27
N LEU A 29 4.15 -1.61 -1.62
CA LEU A 29 3.63 -0.62 -0.67
C LEU A 29 2.57 -1.23 0.28
N VAL A 30 1.66 -2.04 -0.26
CA VAL A 30 0.66 -2.77 0.55
C VAL A 30 1.34 -3.73 1.51
N PHE A 31 2.36 -4.46 1.04
CA PHE A 31 3.16 -5.34 1.90
C PHE A 31 3.83 -4.56 3.05
N LEU A 32 4.45 -3.41 2.75
CA LEU A 32 5.03 -2.55 3.78
C LEU A 32 3.98 -2.02 4.77
N THR A 33 2.79 -1.68 4.28
CA THR A 33 1.67 -1.24 5.14
C THR A 33 1.24 -2.37 6.09
N ALA A 34 1.13 -3.60 5.59
CA ALA A 34 0.80 -4.76 6.41
C ALA A 34 1.90 -5.07 7.45
N LEU A 35 3.17 -4.97 7.04
CA LEU A 35 4.31 -5.14 7.95
C LEU A 35 4.29 -4.06 9.06
N SER A 36 4.06 -2.81 8.70
CA SER A 36 3.88 -1.71 9.66
C SER A 36 2.71 -1.98 10.62
N GLY A 37 1.61 -2.57 10.15
CA GLY A 37 0.48 -2.98 10.98
C GLY A 37 0.85 -4.04 12.02
N ALA A 38 1.78 -4.95 11.72
CA ALA A 38 2.30 -5.90 12.68
C ALA A 38 3.07 -5.21 13.83
N PHE A 39 3.81 -4.14 13.54
CA PHE A 39 4.44 -3.32 14.59
C PHE A 39 3.41 -2.57 15.43
N VAL A 40 2.35 -2.02 14.82
CA VAL A 40 1.25 -1.37 15.57
C VAL A 40 0.61 -2.33 16.56
N ALA A 41 0.36 -3.57 16.13
CA ALA A 41 -0.19 -4.61 17.00
C ALA A 41 0.81 -5.05 18.09
N GLY A 42 2.10 -5.16 17.75
CA GLY A 42 3.14 -5.58 18.69
C GLY A 42 3.43 -4.56 19.81
N LEU A 43 3.22 -3.27 19.56
CA LEU A 43 3.42 -2.19 20.54
C LEU A 43 2.13 -1.74 21.22
N ASP A 44 0.99 -2.40 20.97
CA ASP A 44 -0.35 -1.94 21.36
C ASP A 44 -0.66 -0.50 20.94
N ALA A 45 0.04 -0.02 19.92
CA ALA A 45 -0.02 1.36 19.46
C ALA A 45 -1.39 1.74 18.90
N GLY A 46 -2.15 0.75 18.43
CA GLY A 46 -3.53 0.91 17.96
C GLY A 46 -4.46 1.52 19.01
N LEU A 47 -4.17 1.34 20.30
CA LEU A 47 -5.00 1.81 21.41
C LEU A 47 -4.70 3.26 21.83
N VAL A 48 -3.57 3.83 21.40
CA VAL A 48 -3.06 5.13 21.86
C VAL A 48 -3.86 6.29 21.24
N TYR A 49 -3.97 6.33 19.91
CA TYR A 49 -4.79 7.31 19.21
C TYR A 49 -5.91 6.63 18.42
N ASN A 50 -7.15 6.72 18.90
CA ASN A 50 -8.31 6.08 18.27
C ASN A 50 -9.11 7.00 17.33
N SER A 51 -8.82 8.30 17.29
CA SER A 51 -9.46 9.21 16.34
C SER A 51 -8.85 9.07 14.93
N PHE A 52 -9.63 9.45 13.92
CA PHE A 52 -9.22 9.52 12.50
C PHE A 52 -10.00 10.66 11.84
N PRO A 53 -9.40 11.46 10.94
CA PRO A 53 -8.03 11.36 10.39
C PRO A 53 -6.94 11.96 11.26
N LYS A 54 -7.31 12.75 12.28
CA LYS A 54 -6.40 13.29 13.30
C LYS A 54 -5.97 12.20 14.30
N MET A 55 -4.89 12.45 15.03
CA MET A 55 -4.43 11.65 16.16
C MET A 55 -4.63 12.46 17.43
N GLY A 56 -5.76 12.22 18.11
CA GLY A 56 -6.27 13.09 19.17
C GLY A 56 -6.80 14.40 18.58
N GLU A 57 -6.38 15.52 19.16
CA GLU A 57 -6.72 16.88 18.71
C GLU A 57 -5.83 17.37 17.55
N SER A 58 -4.68 16.72 17.34
CA SER A 58 -3.63 17.13 16.41
C SER A 58 -3.52 16.20 15.20
N TRP A 59 -3.05 16.72 14.07
CA TRP A 59 -2.72 15.90 12.88
C TRP A 59 -1.39 15.18 13.03
N ILE A 60 -0.44 15.84 13.70
CA ILE A 60 0.92 15.39 13.96
C ILE A 60 1.09 15.53 15.48
N PRO A 61 1.08 14.42 16.24
CA PRO A 61 1.29 14.47 17.68
C PRO A 61 2.68 15.05 18.02
N GLU A 62 2.76 15.88 19.05
CA GLU A 62 4.04 16.44 19.52
C GLU A 62 4.97 15.33 20.07
N ASP A 63 4.39 14.22 20.52
CA ASP A 63 5.10 13.05 21.03
C ASP A 63 5.87 12.26 19.96
N LEU A 64 5.75 12.63 18.67
CA LEU A 64 6.40 11.91 17.58
C LEU A 64 7.92 11.91 17.65
N PHE A 65 8.56 12.85 18.34
CA PHE A 65 10.03 12.94 18.42
C PHE A 65 10.57 12.81 19.84
N THR A 66 9.77 12.26 20.75
CA THR A 66 10.13 12.18 22.18
C THR A 66 11.21 11.15 22.49
N PHE A 67 11.44 10.16 21.62
CA PHE A 67 12.50 9.17 21.79
C PHE A 67 13.77 9.55 20.99
N SER A 68 14.92 9.46 21.65
CA SER A 68 16.24 9.52 21.03
C SER A 68 16.95 8.17 21.22
N PRO A 69 17.59 7.58 20.18
CA PRO A 69 17.78 8.08 18.81
C PRO A 69 16.58 7.84 17.86
N LEU A 70 16.54 8.51 16.71
CA LEU A 70 15.44 8.45 15.72
C LEU A 70 15.07 7.02 15.28
N LEU A 71 16.03 6.10 15.15
CA LEU A 71 15.76 4.70 14.83
C LEU A 71 14.91 4.03 15.91
N ARG A 72 15.24 4.28 17.18
CA ARG A 72 14.47 3.80 18.32
C ARG A 72 13.06 4.38 18.31
N ASN A 73 12.94 5.65 17.95
CA ASN A 73 11.65 6.31 17.82
C ASN A 73 10.78 5.69 16.70
N VAL A 74 11.36 5.25 15.59
CA VAL A 74 10.59 4.59 14.50
C VAL A 74 10.13 3.19 14.88
N PHE A 75 10.85 2.46 15.73
CA PHE A 75 10.51 1.06 16.07
C PHE A 75 9.90 0.84 17.46
N GLU A 76 10.10 1.76 18.41
CA GLU A 76 9.69 1.60 19.80
C GLU A 76 8.70 2.67 20.27
N ASN A 77 8.52 3.79 19.54
CA ASN A 77 7.51 4.79 19.89
C ASN A 77 6.15 4.38 19.31
N PRO A 78 5.16 4.02 20.15
CA PRO A 78 3.83 3.60 19.68
C PRO A 78 3.16 4.67 18.81
N THR A 79 3.31 5.94 19.18
CA THR A 79 2.74 7.08 18.45
C THR A 79 3.31 7.20 17.04
N MET A 80 4.63 7.03 16.90
CA MET A 80 5.32 7.07 15.60
C MET A 80 4.90 5.89 14.72
N VAL A 81 4.91 4.68 15.27
CA VAL A 81 4.53 3.45 14.54
C VAL A 81 3.07 3.52 14.07
N GLN A 82 2.16 4.04 14.91
CA GLN A 82 0.77 4.22 14.54
C GLN A 82 0.58 5.32 13.48
N PHE A 83 1.31 6.42 13.57
CA PHE A 83 1.29 7.49 12.57
C PHE A 83 1.79 6.99 11.21
N ASP A 84 2.95 6.33 11.18
CA ASP A 84 3.53 5.77 9.96
C ASP A 84 2.58 4.76 9.31
N HIS A 85 1.95 3.89 10.10
CA HIS A 85 0.97 2.93 9.59
C HIS A 85 -0.23 3.62 8.93
N ARG A 86 -0.75 4.69 9.53
CA ARG A 86 -1.87 5.47 8.99
C ARG A 86 -1.49 6.12 7.66
N VAL A 87 -0.31 6.74 7.58
CA VAL A 87 0.21 7.36 6.36
C VAL A 87 0.40 6.32 5.26
N LEU A 88 1.00 5.17 5.58
CA LEU A 88 1.16 4.05 4.65
C LEU A 88 -0.19 3.51 4.16
N GLY A 89 -1.19 3.40 5.05
CA GLY A 89 -2.54 2.98 4.72
C GLY A 89 -3.23 3.92 3.73
N ILE A 90 -3.21 5.22 3.99
CA ILE A 90 -3.79 6.25 3.08
C ILE A 90 -3.08 6.21 1.72
N THR A 91 -1.75 6.10 1.72
CA THR A 91 -0.95 6.03 0.50
C THR A 91 -1.27 4.76 -0.30
N SER A 92 -1.40 3.61 0.37
CA SER A 92 -1.78 2.34 -0.25
C SER A 92 -3.15 2.40 -0.92
N VAL A 93 -4.17 2.88 -0.20
CA VAL A 93 -5.52 3.03 -0.77
C VAL A 93 -5.48 3.96 -1.98
N THR A 94 -4.80 5.11 -1.87
CA THR A 94 -4.65 6.05 -2.98
C THR A 94 -3.96 5.40 -4.18
N ALA A 95 -2.86 4.67 -3.96
CA ALA A 95 -2.12 3.98 -5.02
C ALA A 95 -2.96 2.91 -5.71
N ILE A 96 -3.74 2.13 -4.95
CA ILE A 96 -4.65 1.12 -5.49
C ILE A 96 -5.75 1.79 -6.34
N THR A 97 -6.36 2.87 -5.82
CA THR A 97 -7.39 3.61 -6.54
C THR A 97 -6.86 4.19 -7.86
N VAL A 98 -5.67 4.80 -7.83
CA VAL A 98 -5.00 5.31 -9.04
C VAL A 98 -4.71 4.17 -10.02
N LEU A 99 -4.14 3.05 -9.55
CA LEU A 99 -3.85 1.89 -10.38
C LEU A 99 -5.12 1.32 -11.03
N TYR A 100 -6.23 1.26 -10.29
CA TYR A 100 -7.53 0.82 -10.79
C TYR A 100 -8.06 1.71 -11.91
N PHE A 101 -7.99 3.04 -11.74
CA PHE A 101 -8.43 3.95 -12.79
C PHE A 101 -7.51 3.93 -14.01
N LEU A 102 -6.19 3.78 -13.81
CA LEU A 102 -5.22 3.65 -14.91
C LEU A 102 -5.42 2.35 -15.69
N SER A 103 -5.70 1.23 -15.01
CA SER A 103 -5.92 -0.06 -15.67
C SER A 103 -7.18 -0.05 -16.54
N ARG A 104 -8.24 0.64 -16.11
CA ARG A 104 -9.47 0.81 -16.91
C ARG A 104 -9.29 1.63 -18.19
N ARG A 105 -8.27 2.48 -18.27
CA ARG A 105 -7.98 3.27 -19.47
C ARG A 105 -7.19 2.51 -20.53
N ILE A 106 -6.64 1.34 -20.18
CA ILE A 106 -5.90 0.50 -21.12
C ILE A 106 -6.87 -0.54 -21.70
N PRO A 107 -7.13 -0.55 -23.02
CA PRO A 107 -7.96 -1.56 -23.66
C PRO A 107 -7.22 -2.90 -23.63
N LEU A 108 -7.46 -3.69 -22.56
CA LEU A 108 -7.03 -5.08 -22.51
C LEU A 108 -7.86 -5.88 -23.52
N PRO A 109 -7.24 -6.70 -24.39
CA PRO A 109 -7.98 -7.57 -25.30
C PRO A 109 -8.95 -8.46 -24.52
N ARG A 110 -10.15 -8.65 -25.07
CA ARG A 110 -11.33 -9.24 -24.41
C ARG A 110 -11.15 -10.70 -23.91
N SER A 111 -9.98 -11.32 -24.04
CA SER A 111 -9.69 -12.68 -23.60
C SER A 111 -9.22 -12.79 -22.14
N THR A 112 -9.74 -11.95 -21.26
CA THR A 112 -9.70 -12.19 -19.79
C THR A 112 -10.95 -11.60 -19.14
N LYS A 113 -12.10 -11.72 -19.82
CA LYS A 113 -13.37 -11.65 -19.12
C LYS A 113 -13.62 -13.02 -18.50
N ILE A 114 -13.31 -13.13 -17.21
CA ILE A 114 -14.12 -13.82 -16.21
C ILE A 114 -14.33 -15.33 -16.47
N SER A 115 -13.57 -16.17 -15.77
CA SER A 115 -14.16 -17.41 -15.25
C SER A 115 -14.58 -17.08 -13.82
N THR A 116 -15.88 -16.81 -13.66
CA THR A 116 -16.58 -16.85 -12.37
C THR A 116 -16.50 -18.27 -11.83
#